data_AF-A0A101UHY2-F1
#
_entry.id   AF-A0A101UHY2-F1
#
_cell.length_a   1.000
_cell.length_b   1.000
_cell.length_c   1.000
_cell.angle_alpha   90.00
_cell.angle_beta   90.00
_cell.angle_gamma   90.00
#
_symmetry.space_group_name_H-M   'P 1'
#
loop_
_entity.id
_entity.type
_entity.pdbx_description
1 polymer ?
#
loop_
_entity_poly.entity_id
_entity_poly.type
_entity_poly.pdbx_seq_one_letter_code
_entity_poly.pdbx_strand_id
1 'polypeptide(L)'
;MAVWGQKADLTEGVAGLVERVTGCWSGPSAPPVRTLPHRLSLSELPEAELADGLRIPLGLDETTLLPVWHDFSRTPHLIAVGDTESGKTNLLRLVASAVTARYTPSEARVLAVDYRRTLVEAVPEEYRLGHAGSLDALRELVSGSDRAIKTRMPGPDSTPARMRLADWWTGPRPG
;
A
#
# COMPACT_ATOMS: atom_id res chain seq x y z
N MET A 1 -9.30 60.10 -42.61
CA MET A 1 -10.17 58.99 -42.16
C MET A 1 -9.29 57.99 -41.44
N ALA A 2 -9.42 57.93 -40.11
CA ALA A 2 -8.57 57.10 -39.26
C ALA A 2 -8.87 55.61 -39.51
N VAL A 3 -7.81 54.87 -39.80
CA VAL A 3 -7.83 53.41 -39.92
C VAL A 3 -7.90 52.87 -38.49
N TRP A 4 -9.06 52.31 -38.13
CA TRP A 4 -9.23 51.51 -36.93
C TRP A 4 -8.28 50.32 -37.05
N GLY A 5 -7.24 50.30 -36.22
CA GLY A 5 -6.29 49.18 -36.14
C GLY A 5 -7.05 47.88 -36.00
N GLN A 6 -6.92 47.03 -37.02
CA GLN A 6 -7.53 45.71 -37.07
C GLN A 6 -7.14 44.90 -35.84
N LYS A 7 -8.04 43.99 -35.44
CA LYS A 7 -7.86 42.88 -34.49
C LYS A 7 -6.69 41.91 -34.82
N ALA A 8 -5.69 42.34 -35.59
CA ALA A 8 -4.44 41.64 -35.82
C ALA A 8 -3.40 42.13 -34.80
N ASP A 9 -3.13 41.40 -33.73
CA ASP A 9 -3.76 40.18 -33.23
C ASP A 9 -3.58 40.23 -31.71
N LEU A 10 -4.69 40.27 -30.95
CA LEU A 10 -4.63 40.26 -29.49
C LEU A 10 -3.79 39.06 -28.99
N THR A 11 -3.84 37.95 -29.73
CA THR A 11 -3.03 36.75 -29.48
C THR A 11 -1.54 37.04 -29.62
N GLU A 12 -1.11 37.66 -30.73
CA GLU A 12 0.28 38.09 -30.94
C GLU A 12 0.73 39.11 -29.88
N GLY A 13 -0.13 40.06 -29.52
CA GLY A 13 0.15 41.06 -28.51
C GLY A 13 0.36 40.46 -27.11
N VAL A 14 -0.48 39.49 -26.72
CA VAL A 14 -0.33 38.74 -25.46
C VAL A 14 0.91 37.85 -25.50
N ALA A 15 1.17 37.15 -26.60
CA ALA A 15 2.36 36.32 -26.75
C ALA A 15 3.65 37.15 -26.61
N GLY A 16 3.75 38.30 -27.29
CA GLY A 16 4.90 39.20 -27.18
C GLY A 16 5.05 39.87 -25.80
N LEU A 17 3.97 40.01 -25.03
CA LEU A 17 4.06 40.41 -23.63
C LEU A 17 4.64 39.30 -22.75
N VAL A 18 4.12 38.07 -22.88
CA VAL A 18 4.62 36.90 -22.14
C VAL A 18 6.10 36.66 -22.41
N GLU A 19 6.53 36.78 -23.67
CA GLU A 19 7.93 36.62 -24.07
C GLU A 19 8.84 37.65 -23.38
N ARG A 20 8.44 38.93 -23.38
CA ARG A 20 9.21 39.99 -22.71
C ARG A 20 9.26 39.80 -21.20
N VAL A 21 8.14 39.45 -20.57
CA VAL A 21 8.08 39.18 -19.13
C VAL A 21 9.00 38.02 -18.77
N THR A 22 8.95 36.93 -19.55
CA THR A 22 9.78 35.75 -19.33
C THR A 22 11.27 36.06 -19.58
N GLY A 23 11.59 36.84 -20.62
CA GLY A 23 12.97 37.22 -20.95
C GLY A 23 13.60 38.22 -19.98
N CYS A 24 12.80 39.01 -19.26
CA CYS A 24 13.28 39.96 -18.26
C CYS A 24 13.26 39.42 -16.82
N TRP A 25 12.59 38.28 -16.57
CA TRP A 25 12.51 37.68 -15.24
C TRP A 25 13.73 36.80 -14.93
N SER A 26 14.50 37.17 -13.91
CA SER A 26 15.68 36.44 -13.45
C SER A 26 15.47 35.67 -12.14
N GLY A 27 14.26 35.71 -11.58
CA GLY A 27 13.89 34.99 -10.36
C GLY A 27 13.45 33.55 -10.62
N PRO A 28 13.14 32.79 -9.55
CA PRO A 28 12.51 31.48 -9.71
C PRO A 28 11.16 31.59 -10.41
N SER A 29 10.81 30.61 -11.23
CA SER A 29 9.47 30.51 -11.82
C SER A 29 8.43 30.21 -10.75
N ALA A 30 7.15 30.42 -11.11
CA ALA A 30 6.05 30.00 -10.26
C ALA A 30 6.16 28.48 -9.97
N PRO A 31 6.01 28.04 -8.71
CA PRO A 31 6.01 26.62 -8.38
C PRO A 31 4.95 25.88 -9.19
N PRO A 32 5.29 24.73 -9.82
CA PRO A 32 4.31 23.97 -10.57
C PRO A 32 3.26 23.37 -9.63
N VAL A 33 2.07 23.12 -10.17
CA VAL A 33 1.05 22.33 -9.47
C VAL A 33 1.60 20.92 -9.30
N ARG A 34 1.68 20.46 -8.05
CA ARG A 34 2.06 19.08 -7.75
C ARG A 34 0.89 18.17 -8.05
N THR A 35 1.10 17.19 -8.91
CA THR A 35 0.10 16.17 -9.26
C THR A 35 0.54 14.81 -8.79
N LEU A 36 -0.40 13.87 -8.68
CA LEU A 36 -0.04 12.47 -8.44
C LEU A 36 0.88 11.96 -9.57
N PRO A 37 1.94 11.23 -9.24
CA PRO A 37 2.80 10.64 -10.25
C PRO A 37 2.08 9.46 -10.93
N HIS A 38 2.29 9.29 -12.23
CA HIS A 38 1.77 8.13 -12.96
C HIS A 38 2.41 6.80 -12.51
N ARG A 39 3.61 6.87 -11.92
CA ARG A 39 4.32 5.74 -11.33
C ARG A 39 4.95 6.20 -10.03
N LEU A 40 4.62 5.51 -8.95
CA LEU A 40 5.19 5.74 -7.62
C LEU A 40 6.10 4.56 -7.28
N SER A 41 7.39 4.82 -7.10
CA SER A 41 8.34 3.81 -6.63
C SER A 41 8.13 3.56 -5.15
N LEU A 42 8.29 2.31 -4.71
CA LEU A 42 8.23 1.96 -3.29
C LEU A 42 9.30 2.67 -2.46
N SER A 43 10.45 3.00 -3.05
CA SER A 43 11.53 3.75 -2.40
C SER A 43 11.16 5.22 -2.09
N GLU A 44 10.09 5.74 -2.70
CA GLU A 44 9.58 7.09 -2.43
C GLU A 44 8.57 7.10 -1.28
N LEU A 45 8.09 5.91 -0.87
CA LEU A 45 7.26 5.76 0.30
C LEU A 45 8.13 5.53 1.54
N PRO A 46 7.66 5.95 2.73
CA PRO A 46 8.27 5.52 3.98
C PRO A 46 8.30 3.99 4.07
N GLU A 47 9.21 3.45 4.88
CA GLU A 47 9.18 2.02 5.14
C GLU A 47 7.95 1.65 5.98
N ALA A 48 7.48 0.40 5.86
CA ALA A 48 6.43 -0.12 6.73
C ALA A 48 6.83 0.02 8.22
N GLU A 49 5.92 0.21 9.14
CA GLU A 49 6.22 0.35 10.56
C GLU A 49 5.73 -0.87 11.34
N LEU A 50 6.47 -1.22 12.40
CA LEU A 50 6.04 -2.24 13.35
C LEU A 50 5.98 -1.63 14.76
N ALA A 51 4.76 -1.37 15.23
CA ALA A 51 4.48 -0.91 16.59
C ALA A 51 3.55 -1.92 17.29
N ASP A 52 2.32 -1.52 17.61
CA ASP A 52 1.29 -2.42 18.13
C ASP A 52 0.86 -3.46 17.08
N GLY A 53 1.05 -3.15 15.80
CA GLY A 53 0.96 -4.07 14.68
C GLY A 53 1.64 -3.51 13.43
N LEU A 54 1.48 -4.22 12.32
CA LEU A 54 2.09 -3.84 11.04
C LEU A 54 1.31 -2.67 10.42
N ARG A 55 2.02 -1.60 10.08
CA ARG A 55 1.48 -0.47 9.32
C ARG A 55 2.20 -0.37 7.98
N ILE A 56 1.45 -0.33 6.88
CA ILE A 56 2.00 -0.32 5.53
C ILE A 56 1.53 0.95 4.80
N PRO A 57 2.44 1.72 4.17
CA PRO A 57 2.04 2.79 3.27
C PRO A 57 1.60 2.18 1.93
N LEU A 58 0.36 2.41 1.53
CA LEU A 58 -0.23 1.85 0.31
C LEU A 58 0.00 2.72 -0.93
N GLY A 59 0.27 4.01 -0.74
CA GLY A 59 0.39 4.99 -1.81
C GLY A 59 0.31 6.42 -1.29
N LEU A 60 -0.01 7.36 -2.17
CA LEU A 60 -0.19 8.78 -1.82
C LEU A 60 -1.65 9.18 -1.95
N ASP A 61 -2.09 10.09 -1.08
CA ASP A 61 -3.37 10.78 -1.19
C ASP A 61 -3.31 11.83 -2.31
N GLU A 62 -4.37 11.96 -3.10
CA GLU A 62 -4.41 12.85 -4.26
C GLU A 62 -4.32 14.34 -3.87
N THR A 63 -4.94 14.71 -2.76
CA THR A 63 -5.06 16.13 -2.36
C THR A 63 -3.81 16.62 -1.64
N THR A 64 -3.32 15.81 -0.71
CA THR A 64 -2.23 16.19 0.20
C THR A 64 -0.87 15.71 -0.30
N LEU A 65 -0.84 14.70 -1.19
CA LEU A 65 0.38 13.97 -1.59
C LEU A 65 1.15 13.40 -0.40
N LEU A 66 0.43 13.05 0.67
CA LEU A 66 0.97 12.39 1.84
C LEU A 66 0.73 10.87 1.75
N PRO A 67 1.60 10.05 2.36
CA PRO A 67 1.41 8.60 2.39
C PRO A 67 0.09 8.19 3.06
N VAL A 68 -0.66 7.32 2.39
CA VAL A 68 -1.85 6.67 2.92
C VAL A 68 -1.45 5.35 3.56
N TRP A 69 -1.77 5.18 4.83
CA TRP A 69 -1.37 4.02 5.62
C TRP A 69 -2.53 3.07 5.86
N HIS A 70 -2.26 1.77 5.80
CA HIS A 70 -3.12 0.74 6.37
C HIS A 70 -2.50 0.20 7.65
N ASP A 71 -3.30 0.09 8.71
CA ASP A 71 -2.87 -0.32 10.04
C ASP A 71 -3.56 -1.63 10.42
N PHE A 72 -2.83 -2.74 10.35
CA PHE A 72 -3.33 -4.08 10.65
C PHE A 72 -3.62 -4.30 12.14
N SER A 73 -3.15 -3.41 13.04
CA SER A 73 -3.55 -3.47 14.46
C SER A 73 -4.96 -2.95 14.69
N ARG A 74 -5.47 -2.11 13.78
CA ARG A 74 -6.82 -1.50 13.86
C ARG A 74 -7.81 -2.22 12.96
N THR A 75 -7.37 -2.50 11.74
CA THR A 75 -8.19 -3.17 10.72
C THR A 75 -7.40 -4.35 10.18
N PRO A 76 -7.64 -5.57 10.67
CA PRO A 76 -6.77 -6.71 10.37
C PRO A 76 -6.95 -7.28 8.96
N HIS A 77 -7.92 -6.77 8.21
CA HIS A 77 -8.25 -7.25 6.87
C HIS A 77 -8.18 -6.10 5.86
N LEU A 78 -7.54 -6.37 4.74
CA LEU A 78 -7.44 -5.47 3.59
C LEU A 78 -8.12 -6.12 2.39
N ILE A 79 -9.01 -5.39 1.73
CA ILE A 79 -9.67 -5.80 0.50
C ILE A 79 -9.28 -4.82 -0.60
N ALA A 80 -8.88 -5.35 -1.75
CA ALA A 80 -8.52 -4.56 -2.92
C ALA A 80 -9.39 -4.94 -4.11
N VAL A 81 -10.08 -3.96 -4.69
CA VAL A 81 -11.01 -4.13 -5.80
C VAL A 81 -10.52 -3.29 -6.97
N GLY A 82 -10.62 -3.83 -8.19
CA GLY A 82 -10.25 -3.12 -9.41
C GLY A 82 -10.22 -4.07 -10.61
N ASP A 83 -10.14 -3.50 -11.81
CA ASP A 83 -10.18 -4.23 -13.08
C ASP A 83 -8.90 -5.03 -13.35
N THR A 84 -8.90 -5.84 -14.41
CA THR A 84 -7.69 -6.52 -14.90
C THR A 84 -6.55 -5.51 -15.05
N GLU A 85 -5.34 -5.90 -14.64
CA GLU A 85 -4.13 -5.06 -14.71
C GLU A 85 -4.14 -3.78 -13.85
N SER A 86 -5.11 -3.62 -12.94
CA SER A 86 -5.18 -2.47 -12.01
C SER A 86 -4.15 -2.47 -10.87
N GLY A 87 -3.17 -3.38 -10.86
CA GLY A 87 -2.13 -3.46 -9.82
C GLY A 87 -2.50 -4.21 -8.54
N LYS A 88 -3.63 -4.93 -8.47
CA LYS A 88 -4.01 -5.75 -7.28
C LYS A 88 -2.91 -6.72 -6.83
N THR A 89 -2.30 -7.46 -7.77
CA THR A 89 -1.19 -8.36 -7.45
C THR A 89 0.02 -7.59 -6.92
N ASN A 90 0.29 -6.39 -7.44
CA ASN A 90 1.38 -5.54 -6.95
C ASN A 90 1.15 -5.10 -5.50
N LEU A 91 -0.09 -4.73 -5.15
CA LEU A 91 -0.46 -4.42 -3.78
C LEU A 91 -0.26 -5.62 -2.84
N LEU A 92 -0.67 -6.83 -3.25
CA LEU A 92 -0.46 -8.03 -2.44
C LEU A 92 1.03 -8.36 -2.27
N ARG A 93 1.86 -8.11 -3.29
CA ARG A 93 3.33 -8.24 -3.19
C ARG A 93 3.92 -7.21 -2.23
N LEU A 94 3.43 -5.98 -2.23
CA LEU A 94 3.81 -4.95 -1.26
C LEU A 94 3.49 -5.42 0.17
N VAL A 95 2.29 -5.97 0.40
CA VAL A 95 1.91 -6.51 1.72
C VAL A 95 2.83 -7.66 2.12
N ALA A 96 3.08 -8.63 1.24
CA ALA A 96 3.99 -9.74 1.51
C ALA A 96 5.41 -9.26 1.86
N SER A 97 5.94 -8.30 1.10
CA SER A 97 7.26 -7.72 1.33
C SER A 97 7.34 -7.00 2.67
N ALA A 98 6.29 -6.27 3.06
CA ALA A 98 6.26 -5.58 4.34
C ALA A 98 6.22 -6.56 5.52
N VAL A 99 5.47 -7.66 5.39
CA VAL A 99 5.44 -8.74 6.39
C VAL A 99 6.83 -9.34 6.56
N THR A 100 7.50 -9.71 5.46
CA THR A 100 8.82 -10.37 5.53
C THR A 100 9.95 -9.42 5.90
N ALA A 101 9.77 -8.11 5.73
CA ALA A 101 10.72 -7.09 6.17
C ALA A 101 10.62 -6.76 7.65
N ARG A 102 9.46 -7.01 8.29
CA ARG A 102 9.19 -6.58 9.67
C ARG A 102 9.04 -7.72 10.66
N TYR A 103 8.64 -8.90 10.22
CA TYR A 103 8.55 -10.09 11.05
C TYR A 103 9.58 -11.11 10.62
N THR A 104 10.14 -11.84 11.58
CA THR A 104 10.90 -13.06 11.30
C THR A 104 9.97 -14.19 10.86
N PRO A 105 10.49 -15.28 10.27
CA PRO A 105 9.65 -16.41 9.88
C PRO A 105 8.93 -17.03 11.10
N SER A 106 9.55 -17.02 12.27
CA SER A 106 8.91 -17.49 13.51
C SER A 106 7.76 -16.60 14.00
N GLU A 107 7.72 -15.34 13.59
CA GLU A 107 6.73 -14.34 14.01
C GLU A 107 5.62 -14.13 12.98
N ALA A 108 5.82 -14.50 11.71
CA ALA A 108 4.78 -14.45 10.70
C ALA A 108 4.94 -15.57 9.68
N ARG A 109 3.81 -16.16 9.27
CA ARG A 109 3.74 -17.08 8.15
C ARG A 109 2.69 -16.61 7.16
N VAL A 110 2.91 -16.91 5.89
CA VAL A 110 2.05 -16.50 4.79
C VAL A 110 1.48 -17.73 4.09
N LEU A 111 0.15 -17.78 4.01
CA LEU A 111 -0.58 -18.70 3.15
C LEU A 111 -1.08 -17.92 1.93
N ALA A 112 -0.45 -18.13 0.78
CA ALA A 112 -0.86 -17.49 -0.48
C ALA A 112 -1.76 -18.43 -1.28
N VAL A 113 -2.98 -18.00 -1.57
CA VAL A 113 -3.92 -18.70 -2.46
C VAL A 113 -3.86 -18.03 -3.82
N ASP A 114 -3.05 -18.58 -4.73
CA ASP A 114 -2.86 -18.03 -6.07
C ASP A 114 -2.80 -19.13 -7.12
N TYR A 115 -3.87 -19.26 -7.90
CA TYR A 115 -3.97 -20.22 -9.00
C TYR A 115 -3.03 -19.92 -10.17
N ARG A 116 -2.59 -18.65 -10.34
CA ARG A 116 -1.66 -18.25 -11.42
C ARG A 116 -0.19 -18.28 -10.99
N ARG A 117 0.09 -18.58 -9.72
CA ARG A 117 1.44 -18.67 -9.13
C ARG A 117 2.30 -17.40 -9.23
N THR A 118 1.69 -16.25 -9.47
CA THR A 118 2.37 -14.95 -9.58
C THR A 118 2.70 -14.28 -8.24
N LEU A 119 1.95 -14.59 -7.19
CA LEU A 119 2.06 -14.00 -5.85
C LEU A 119 2.90 -14.89 -4.92
N VAL A 120 2.76 -16.21 -5.03
CA VAL A 120 3.48 -17.16 -4.16
C VAL A 120 5.00 -17.02 -4.29
N GLU A 121 5.50 -16.68 -5.48
CA GLU A 121 6.91 -16.44 -5.76
C GLU A 121 7.46 -15.19 -5.05
N ALA A 122 6.60 -14.22 -4.72
CA ALA A 122 6.99 -13.01 -4.00
C ALA A 122 7.17 -13.22 -2.49
N VAL A 123 6.73 -14.36 -1.96
CA VAL A 123 6.90 -14.73 -0.55
C VAL A 123 8.14 -15.62 -0.46
N PRO A 124 9.17 -15.33 0.35
CA PRO A 124 10.31 -16.22 0.54
C PRO A 124 9.89 -17.57 1.14
N GLU A 125 10.59 -18.66 0.80
CA GLU A 125 10.18 -20.02 1.13
C GLU A 125 10.01 -20.25 2.64
N GLU A 126 10.92 -19.71 3.46
CA GLU A 126 10.87 -19.78 4.92
C GLU A 126 9.59 -19.16 5.56
N TYR A 127 8.91 -18.25 4.86
CA TYR A 127 7.65 -17.66 5.33
C TYR A 127 6.42 -18.44 4.87
N ARG A 128 6.54 -19.33 3.88
CA ARG A 128 5.38 -20.02 3.29
C ARG A 128 4.86 -21.11 4.23
N LEU A 129 3.55 -21.11 4.49
CA LEU A 129 2.86 -22.20 5.19
C LEU A 129 2.74 -23.49 4.35
N GLY A 130 2.86 -23.36 3.03
CA GLY A 130 2.72 -24.43 2.06
C GLY A 130 2.18 -23.92 0.72
N HIS A 131 2.12 -24.79 -0.27
CA HIS A 131 1.51 -24.50 -1.57
C HIS A 131 0.32 -25.44 -1.81
N ALA A 132 -0.86 -24.89 -2.05
CA ALA A 132 -2.02 -25.67 -2.47
C ALA A 132 -2.07 -25.73 -4.00
N GLY A 133 -1.72 -26.89 -4.57
CA GLY A 133 -1.92 -27.18 -6.00
C GLY A 133 -3.35 -27.64 -6.34
N SER A 134 -4.19 -27.92 -5.34
CA SER A 134 -5.56 -28.39 -5.49
C SER A 134 -6.47 -27.80 -4.41
N LEU A 135 -7.79 -27.92 -4.61
CA LEU A 135 -8.77 -27.47 -3.62
C LEU A 135 -8.67 -28.24 -2.29
N ASP A 136 -8.37 -29.54 -2.34
CA ASP A 136 -8.24 -30.36 -1.13
C ASP A 136 -6.98 -30.00 -0.34
N ALA A 137 -5.85 -29.77 -1.01
CA ALA A 137 -4.65 -29.25 -0.36
C ALA A 137 -4.88 -27.88 0.29
N LEU A 138 -5.69 -27.02 -0.36
CA LEU A 138 -6.07 -25.73 0.23
C LEU A 138 -6.92 -25.91 1.49
N ARG A 139 -7.92 -26.81 1.46
CA ARG A 139 -8.77 -27.11 2.62
C ARG A 139 -7.95 -27.62 3.80
N GLU A 140 -6.95 -28.46 3.56
CA GLU A 140 -6.04 -28.94 4.60
C GLU A 140 -5.22 -27.81 5.23
N LEU A 141 -4.61 -26.93 4.41
CA LEU A 141 -3.84 -25.78 4.90
C LEU A 141 -4.69 -24.80 5.71
N VAL A 142 -5.91 -24.51 5.24
CA VAL A 142 -6.86 -23.64 5.95
C VAL A 142 -7.29 -24.29 7.27
N SER A 143 -7.60 -25.58 7.27
CA SER A 143 -7.99 -26.31 8.49
C SER A 143 -6.85 -26.38 9.51
N GLY A 144 -5.60 -26.54 9.06
CA GLY A 144 -4.41 -26.46 9.90
C GLY A 144 -4.24 -25.08 10.52
N SER A 145 -4.44 -24.03 9.73
CA SER A 145 -4.37 -22.63 10.18
C SER A 145 -5.47 -22.30 11.19
N ASP A 146 -6.70 -22.77 10.98
CA ASP A 146 -7.83 -22.61 11.91
C ASP A 146 -7.51 -23.22 13.29
N ARG A 147 -6.96 -24.45 13.33
CA ARG A 147 -6.52 -25.06 14.59
C ARG A 147 -5.47 -24.23 15.30
N ALA A 148 -4.47 -23.73 14.57
CA ALA A 148 -3.39 -22.92 15.12
C ALA A 148 -3.85 -21.53 15.60
N ILE A 149 -4.90 -20.95 14.99
CA ILE A 149 -5.50 -19.69 15.44
C ILE A 149 -6.37 -19.93 16.68
N LYS A 150 -7.12 -21.02 16.74
CA LYS A 150 -7.96 -21.37 17.89
C LYS A 150 -7.17 -21.54 19.18
N THR A 151 -5.93 -22.05 19.13
CA THR A 151 -5.06 -22.12 20.32
C THR A 151 -4.65 -20.74 20.85
N ARG A 152 -4.86 -19.67 20.08
CA ARG A 152 -4.55 -18.29 20.45
C ARG A 152 -5.77 -17.53 20.96
N MET A 153 -6.94 -18.16 21.00
CA MET A 153 -8.14 -17.51 21.51
C MET A 153 -8.09 -17.41 23.04
N PRO A 154 -8.51 -16.26 23.61
CA PRO A 154 -8.57 -16.13 25.04
C PRO A 154 -9.57 -17.14 25.61
N GLY A 155 -9.20 -17.75 26.74
CA GLY A 155 -10.08 -18.69 27.44
C GLY A 155 -11.37 -18.02 27.94
N PRO A 156 -12.39 -18.81 28.30
CA PRO A 156 -13.71 -18.32 28.70
C PRO A 156 -13.68 -17.38 29.92
N ASP A 157 -12.65 -17.47 30.77
CA ASP A 157 -12.49 -16.65 31.99
C ASP A 157 -11.55 -15.44 31.80
N SER A 158 -11.33 -15.00 30.56
CA SER A 158 -10.45 -13.86 30.27
C SER A 158 -11.07 -12.54 30.71
N THR A 159 -10.40 -11.83 31.61
CA THR A 159 -10.85 -10.51 32.07
C THR A 159 -10.60 -9.44 31.00
N PRO A 160 -11.39 -8.35 30.94
CA PRO A 160 -11.18 -7.27 29.96
C PRO A 160 -9.78 -6.64 30.01
N ALA A 161 -9.15 -6.61 31.19
CA ALA A 161 -7.77 -6.14 31.35
C ALA A 161 -6.77 -7.10 30.69
N ARG A 162 -7.00 -8.42 30.85
CA ARG A 162 -6.18 -9.46 30.23
C ARG A 162 -6.34 -9.45 28.72
N MET A 163 -7.58 -9.31 28.21
CA MET A 163 -7.91 -9.18 26.79
C MET A 163 -7.11 -8.07 26.08
N ARG A 164 -6.87 -6.93 26.75
CA ARG A 164 -6.05 -5.83 26.20
C ARG A 164 -4.55 -6.15 26.14
N LEU A 165 -4.06 -7.00 27.03
CA LEU A 165 -2.63 -7.33 27.13
C LEU A 165 -2.21 -8.48 26.21
N ALA A 166 -3.16 -9.28 25.71
CA ALA A 166 -2.88 -10.45 24.87
C ALA A 166 -1.91 -11.47 25.49
N ASP A 167 -1.79 -11.50 26.83
CA ASP A 167 -0.75 -12.23 27.56
C ASP A 167 -0.96 -13.76 27.68
N TRP A 168 -2.08 -14.27 27.16
CA TRP A 168 -2.45 -15.69 27.22
C TRP A 168 -1.81 -16.53 26.11
N TRP A 169 -1.10 -15.91 25.16
CA TRP A 169 -0.44 -16.59 24.04
C TRP A 169 0.91 -15.94 23.70
N THR A 170 1.90 -16.77 23.33
CA THR A 170 3.19 -16.35 22.78
C THR A 170 3.39 -16.92 21.38
N GLY A 171 3.54 -16.05 20.37
CA GLY A 171 3.78 -16.41 18.97
C GLY A 171 3.34 -15.31 18.00
N PRO A 172 3.30 -15.58 16.67
CA PRO A 172 2.75 -14.67 15.66
C PRO A 172 1.40 -14.09 16.10
N ARG A 173 1.25 -12.76 16.11
CA ARG A 173 -0.03 -12.14 16.48
C ARG A 173 -1.12 -12.60 15.49
N PRO A 174 -2.29 -13.05 15.97
CA PRO A 174 -3.45 -13.20 15.09
C PRO A 174 -3.87 -11.81 14.63
N GLY A 175 -4.12 -11.66 13.33
CA GLY A 175 -4.88 -10.52 12.81
C GLY A 175 -6.31 -10.58 13.33
#